data_AF-A0A1S3ZYI5-F1
#
_entry.id   AF-A0A1S3ZYI5-F1
#
_cell.length_a   1.000
_cell.length_b   1.000
_cell.length_c   1.000
_cell.angle_alpha   90.00
_cell.angle_beta   90.00
_cell.angle_gamma   90.00
#
_symmetry.space_group_name_H-M   'P 1'
#
loop_
_entity.id
_entity.type
_entity.pdbx_description
1 polymer ?
#
loop_
_entity_poly.entity_id
_entity_poly.type
_entity_poly.pdbx_seq_one_letter_code
_entity_poly.pdbx_strand_id
1 'polypeptide(L)'
;MLKDMWDRLIVIWASEEFKKRSNAAKAARASNTGDSLHTRGSISMENNRRRMEKEKGRLVTYAEVFEDKHLKKKKDGTREWVEPRIARVYEAYQQRFEEWRHSQPDSEDSSSTQVSLNDVASIWTQVVGGAKKGRTYGLG
;
A
#
# COMPACT_ATOMS: atom_id res chain seq x y z
N MET A 1 7.45 -26.50 -36.45
CA MET A 1 7.97 -25.33 -35.72
C MET A 1 7.31 -25.16 -34.35
N LEU A 2 5.98 -24.98 -34.25
CA LEU A 2 5.26 -24.86 -32.96
C LEU A 2 5.40 -26.08 -32.03
N LYS A 3 5.37 -27.30 -32.56
CA LYS A 3 5.54 -28.55 -31.79
C LYS A 3 6.93 -28.63 -31.12
N ASP A 4 7.99 -28.36 -31.88
CA ASP A 4 9.38 -28.35 -31.38
C ASP A 4 9.60 -27.30 -30.29
N MET A 5 9.00 -26.10 -30.43
CA MET A 5 9.05 -25.09 -29.37
C MET A 5 8.33 -25.54 -28.10
N TRP A 6 7.18 -26.19 -28.23
CA TRP A 6 6.42 -26.71 -27.10
C TRP A 6 7.17 -27.80 -26.35
N ASP A 7 7.77 -28.75 -27.07
CA ASP A 7 8.53 -29.84 -26.47
C ASP A 7 9.77 -29.32 -25.73
N ARG A 8 10.45 -28.29 -26.27
CA ARG A 8 11.56 -27.60 -25.58
C ARG A 8 11.12 -26.92 -24.28
N LEU A 9 9.95 -26.27 -24.27
CA LEU A 9 9.40 -25.64 -23.07
C LEU A 9 9.08 -26.67 -21.98
N ILE A 10 8.55 -27.84 -22.35
CA ILE A 10 8.30 -28.94 -21.41
C ILE A 10 9.60 -29.39 -20.73
N VAL A 11 10.68 -29.56 -21.51
CA VAL A 11 11.99 -29.95 -20.95
C VAL A 11 12.51 -28.88 -19.97
N ILE A 12 12.40 -27.60 -20.33
CA ILE A 12 12.81 -26.50 -19.46
C ILE A 12 11.99 -26.49 -18.16
N TRP A 13 10.67 -26.63 -18.24
CA TRP A 13 9.80 -26.64 -17.06
C TRP A 13 9.99 -27.87 -16.18
N ALA A 14 10.38 -29.01 -16.77
CA ALA A 14 10.71 -30.23 -16.04
C ALA A 14 12.08 -30.18 -15.35
N SER A 15 12.97 -29.25 -15.73
CA SER A 15 14.30 -29.11 -15.13
C SER A 15 14.22 -28.76 -13.64
N GLU A 16 15.17 -29.30 -12.86
CA GLU A 16 15.25 -29.03 -11.42
C GLU A 16 15.51 -27.55 -11.11
N GLU A 17 16.27 -26.86 -11.96
CA GLU A 17 16.52 -25.43 -11.82
C GLU A 17 15.22 -24.62 -11.93
N PHE A 18 14.40 -24.90 -12.95
CA PHE A 18 13.11 -24.24 -13.11
C PHE A 18 12.16 -24.54 -11.97
N LYS A 19 12.05 -25.81 -11.55
CA LYS A 19 11.23 -26.20 -10.41
C LYS A 19 11.65 -25.48 -9.14
N LYS A 20 12.97 -25.39 -8.85
CA LYS A 20 13.50 -24.66 -7.70
C LYS A 20 13.09 -23.19 -7.74
N ARG A 21 13.26 -22.52 -8.89
CA ARG A 21 12.87 -21.11 -9.07
C ARG A 21 11.35 -20.92 -8.93
N SER A 22 10.57 -21.83 -9.51
CA SER A 22 9.11 -21.83 -9.46
C SER A 22 8.61 -22.03 -8.02
N ASN A 23 9.17 -22.99 -7.28
CA ASN A 23 8.82 -23.26 -5.89
C ASN A 23 9.21 -22.09 -4.97
N ALA A 24 10.39 -21.49 -5.17
CA ALA A 24 10.79 -20.29 -4.43
C ALA A 24 9.83 -19.13 -4.69
N ALA A 25 9.45 -18.90 -5.96
CA ALA A 25 8.47 -17.88 -6.33
C ALA A 25 7.08 -18.19 -5.75
N LYS A 26 6.66 -19.45 -5.72
CA LYS A 26 5.40 -19.88 -5.10
C LYS A 26 5.41 -19.66 -3.59
N ALA A 27 6.51 -19.98 -2.91
CA ALA A 27 6.68 -19.73 -1.48
C ALA A 27 6.67 -18.23 -1.16
N ALA A 28 7.35 -17.40 -1.96
CA ALA A 28 7.33 -15.94 -1.81
C ALA A 28 5.96 -15.31 -2.11
N ARG A 29 5.13 -15.92 -2.96
CA ARG A 29 3.73 -15.50 -3.17
C ARG A 29 2.81 -15.96 -2.05
N ALA A 30 3.09 -17.11 -1.44
CA ALA A 30 2.32 -17.67 -0.33
C ALA A 30 2.69 -17.06 1.02
N SER A 31 3.86 -16.41 1.13
CA SER A 31 4.22 -15.70 2.34
C SER A 31 3.29 -14.52 2.57
N ASN A 32 2.68 -14.45 3.75
CA ASN A 32 1.89 -13.30 4.24
C ASN A 32 2.77 -12.08 4.57
N THR A 33 4.00 -12.05 4.08
CA THR A 33 5.01 -11.03 4.32
C THR A 33 5.56 -10.63 2.97
N GLY A 34 5.18 -9.46 2.48
CA GLY A 34 5.53 -8.98 1.15
C GLY A 34 5.07 -7.54 0.95
N ASP A 35 5.65 -6.87 -0.03
CA ASP A 35 5.49 -5.43 -0.21
C ASP A 35 4.07 -4.97 -0.59
N SER A 36 3.12 -5.86 -0.90
CA SER A 36 1.75 -5.43 -1.21
C SER A 36 0.72 -6.57 -1.20
N LEU A 37 0.18 -6.90 -0.02
CA LEU A 37 -1.14 -7.55 0.07
C LEU A 37 -2.21 -6.46 -0.05
N HIS A 38 -2.63 -6.15 -1.27
CA HIS A 38 -3.64 -5.13 -1.57
C HIS A 38 -4.90 -5.79 -2.12
N THR A 39 -6.07 -5.33 -1.68
CA THR A 39 -7.36 -5.96 -2.04
C THR A 39 -7.86 -5.55 -3.43
N ARG A 40 -7.20 -4.60 -4.13
CA ARG A 40 -7.82 -3.90 -5.28
C ARG A 40 -6.97 -3.78 -6.57
N GLY A 41 -6.10 -4.75 -6.81
CA GLY A 41 -5.37 -4.90 -8.09
C GLY A 41 -4.48 -3.71 -8.49
N SER A 42 -4.14 -3.61 -9.78
CA SER A 42 -3.16 -2.66 -10.33
C SER A 42 -3.68 -1.22 -10.52
N ILE A 43 -4.47 -0.69 -9.58
CA ILE A 43 -4.94 0.71 -9.62
C ILE A 43 -4.05 1.56 -8.71
N SER A 44 -3.49 2.65 -9.24
CA SER A 44 -2.66 3.57 -8.44
C SER A 44 -3.43 4.18 -7.27
N MET A 45 -2.71 4.47 -6.18
CA MET A 45 -3.24 5.16 -5.01
C MET A 45 -3.91 6.50 -5.37
N GLU A 46 -3.29 7.26 -6.28
CA GLU A 46 -3.84 8.54 -6.75
C GLU A 46 -5.19 8.37 -7.48
N ASN A 47 -5.33 7.33 -8.32
CA ASN A 47 -6.61 7.06 -8.97
C ASN A 47 -7.69 6.65 -7.96
N ASN A 48 -7.32 5.87 -6.95
CA ASN A 48 -8.22 5.52 -5.85
C ASN A 48 -8.64 6.76 -5.04
N ARG A 49 -7.70 7.68 -4.78
CA ARG A 49 -7.98 8.96 -4.11
C ARG A 49 -8.99 9.78 -4.89
N ARG A 50 -8.74 10.05 -6.18
CA ARG A 50 -9.66 10.81 -7.05
C ARG A 50 -11.06 10.21 -7.13
N ARG A 51 -11.17 8.88 -7.11
CA ARG A 51 -12.47 8.20 -7.05
C ARG A 51 -13.16 8.44 -5.71
N MET A 52 -12.44 8.28 -4.60
CA MET A 52 -12.98 8.49 -3.27
C MET A 52 -13.38 9.95 -3.02
N GLU A 53 -12.65 10.92 -3.57
CA GLU A 53 -13.01 12.34 -3.50
C GLU A 53 -14.32 12.63 -4.24
N LYS A 54 -14.51 12.06 -5.42
CA LYS A 54 -15.78 12.16 -6.16
C LYS A 54 -16.94 11.52 -5.39
N GLU A 55 -16.70 10.38 -4.74
CA GLU A 55 -17.71 9.68 -3.94
C GLU A 55 -18.07 10.44 -2.65
N LYS A 56 -17.09 11.05 -1.97
CA LYS A 56 -17.29 11.78 -0.71
C LYS A 56 -17.63 13.26 -0.89
N GLY A 57 -17.42 13.83 -2.09
CA GLY A 57 -17.61 15.26 -2.36
C GLY A 57 -16.63 16.17 -1.61
N ARG A 58 -15.52 15.63 -1.09
CA ARG A 58 -14.48 16.37 -0.37
C ARG A 58 -13.09 15.85 -0.69
N LEU A 59 -12.06 16.61 -0.34
CA LEU A 59 -10.67 16.13 -0.40
C LEU A 59 -10.48 14.93 0.53
N VAL A 60 -9.68 13.97 0.05
CA VAL A 60 -9.38 12.72 0.75
C VAL A 60 -7.88 12.56 0.84
N THR A 61 -7.40 12.25 2.05
CA THR A 61 -5.97 12.07 2.29
C THR A 61 -5.49 10.69 1.82
N TYR A 62 -4.18 10.56 1.57
CA TYR A 62 -3.60 9.26 1.24
C TYR A 62 -3.79 8.22 2.36
N ALA A 63 -3.82 8.66 3.62
CA ALA A 63 -4.08 7.78 4.76
C ALA A 63 -5.50 7.20 4.75
N GLU A 64 -6.52 8.01 4.42
CA GLU A 64 -7.89 7.51 4.28
C GLU A 64 -8.03 6.49 3.14
N VAL A 65 -7.37 6.76 2.01
CA VAL A 65 -7.35 5.80 0.90
C VAL A 65 -6.61 4.53 1.32
N PHE A 66 -5.50 4.67 2.03
CA PHE A 66 -4.72 3.52 2.51
C PHE A 66 -5.55 2.65 3.46
N GLU A 67 -6.25 3.24 4.43
CA GLU A 67 -7.14 2.53 5.35
C GLU A 67 -8.23 1.74 4.59
N ASP A 68 -8.96 2.38 3.68
CA ASP A 68 -10.01 1.72 2.90
C ASP A 68 -9.49 0.55 2.06
N LYS A 69 -8.26 0.64 1.53
CA LYS A 69 -7.68 -0.40 0.66
C LYS A 69 -6.99 -1.54 1.42
N HIS A 70 -6.62 -1.32 2.68
CA HIS A 70 -5.93 -2.31 3.48
C HIS A 70 -6.77 -2.85 4.64
N LEU A 71 -8.04 -2.45 4.72
CA LEU A 71 -9.06 -3.12 5.51
C LEU A 71 -9.86 -4.10 4.64
N LYS A 72 -9.84 -5.38 4.98
CA LYS A 72 -10.73 -6.37 4.38
C LYS A 72 -12.01 -6.48 5.21
N LYS A 73 -13.15 -6.51 4.51
CA LYS A 73 -14.46 -6.77 5.13
C LYS A 73 -14.66 -8.28 5.30
N LYS A 74 -14.91 -8.72 6.53
CA LYS A 74 -15.28 -10.09 6.85
C LYS A 74 -16.77 -10.35 6.57
N LYS A 75 -17.15 -11.63 6.57
CA LYS A 75 -18.55 -12.07 6.40
C LYS A 75 -19.48 -11.55 7.50
N ASP A 76 -18.96 -11.37 8.71
CA ASP A 76 -19.66 -10.82 9.88
C ASP A 76 -19.88 -9.30 9.80
N GLY A 77 -19.34 -8.62 8.77
CA GLY A 77 -19.42 -7.17 8.60
C GLY A 77 -18.25 -6.41 9.22
N THR A 78 -17.41 -7.05 10.02
CA THR A 78 -16.24 -6.44 10.67
C THR A 78 -15.16 -6.12 9.64
N ARG A 79 -14.41 -5.03 9.85
CA ARG A 79 -13.22 -4.68 9.06
C ARG A 79 -11.97 -5.07 9.83
N GLU A 80 -11.06 -5.79 9.20
CA GLU A 80 -9.74 -6.09 9.77
C GLU A 80 -8.62 -5.73 8.80
N TRP A 81 -7.46 -5.38 9.33
CA TRP A 81 -6.28 -5.12 8.53
C TRP A 81 -5.85 -6.38 7.77
N VAL A 82 -5.45 -6.20 6.51
CA VAL A 82 -4.96 -7.30 5.67
C VAL A 82 -3.68 -7.92 6.23
N GLU A 83 -2.84 -7.12 6.91
CA GLU A 83 -1.60 -7.57 7.54
C GLU A 83 -1.36 -6.81 8.86
N PRO A 84 -0.84 -7.46 9.93
CA PRO A 84 -0.51 -6.77 11.19
C PRO A 84 0.48 -5.62 11.04
N ARG A 85 1.40 -5.70 10.07
CA ARG A 85 2.37 -4.63 9.78
C ARG A 85 1.68 -3.34 9.37
N ILE A 86 0.60 -3.44 8.60
CA ILE A 86 -0.17 -2.31 8.10
C ILE A 86 -0.81 -1.55 9.26
N ALA A 87 -1.38 -2.28 10.24
CA ALA A 87 -1.95 -1.68 11.45
C ALA A 87 -0.92 -0.82 12.20
N ARG A 88 0.28 -1.37 12.43
CA ARG A 88 1.37 -0.65 13.14
C ARG A 88 1.83 0.61 12.40
N VAL A 89 1.96 0.53 11.08
CA VAL A 89 2.33 1.69 10.24
C VAL A 89 1.25 2.78 10.33
N TYR A 90 -0.02 2.38 10.26
CA TYR A 90 -1.13 3.32 10.33
C TYR A 90 -1.23 4.01 11.70
N GLU A 91 -1.10 3.25 12.78
CA GLU A 91 -1.06 3.79 14.15
C GLU A 91 0.09 4.79 14.34
N ALA A 92 1.30 4.42 13.90
CA ALA A 92 2.46 5.31 13.96
C ALA A 92 2.27 6.57 13.11
N TYR A 93 1.61 6.46 11.95
CA TYR A 93 1.24 7.61 11.14
C TYR A 93 0.27 8.54 11.88
N GLN A 94 -0.79 8.00 12.49
CA GLN A 94 -1.75 8.81 13.24
C GLN A 94 -1.07 9.57 14.38
N GLN A 95 -0.18 8.90 15.14
CA GLN A 95 0.58 9.55 16.20
C GLN A 95 1.46 10.68 15.66
N ARG A 96 2.26 10.42 14.61
CA ARG A 96 3.14 11.44 14.01
C ARG A 96 2.38 12.60 13.39
N PHE A 97 1.22 12.33 12.82
CA PHE A 97 0.34 13.35 12.25
C PHE A 97 -0.21 14.27 13.34
N GLU A 98 -0.60 13.70 14.47
CA GLU A 98 -1.08 14.45 15.62
C GLU A 98 0.04 15.31 16.24
N GLU A 99 1.25 14.76 16.41
CA GLU A 99 2.43 15.51 16.86
C GLU A 99 2.73 16.68 15.93
N TRP A 100 2.72 16.44 14.61
CA TRP A 100 2.96 17.49 13.61
C TRP A 100 1.90 18.59 13.69
N ARG A 101 0.62 18.21 13.88
CA ARG A 101 -0.50 19.16 14.00
C ARG A 101 -0.34 20.06 15.23
N HIS A 102 0.09 19.52 16.37
CA HIS A 102 0.36 20.29 17.59
C HIS A 102 1.63 21.15 17.52
N SER A 103 2.58 20.78 16.65
CA SER A 103 3.81 21.56 16.45
C SER A 103 3.63 22.76 15.51
N GLN A 104 2.47 22.88 14.86
CA GLN A 104 2.17 24.04 14.02
C GLN A 104 1.99 25.27 14.91
N PRO A 105 2.52 26.44 14.50
CA PRO A 105 2.29 27.67 15.25
C PRO A 105 0.80 28.00 15.28
N ASP A 106 0.31 28.46 16.43
CA ASP A 106 -1.03 29.06 16.55
C ASP A 106 -1.04 30.32 15.69
N SER A 107 -1.53 30.24 14.45
CA SER A 107 -1.72 31.45 13.66
C SER A 107 -2.91 32.21 14.22
N GLU A 108 -2.67 33.43 14.73
CA GLU A 108 -3.74 34.39 15.11
C GLU A 108 -4.60 34.81 13.91
N ASP A 109 -4.20 34.47 12.69
CA ASP A 109 -5.02 34.57 11.50
C ASP A 109 -5.78 33.25 11.32
N SER A 110 -7.11 33.31 11.31
CA SER A 110 -8.03 32.17 11.23
C SER A 110 -8.04 31.51 9.84
N SER A 111 -6.87 31.20 9.31
CA SER A 111 -6.65 30.28 8.23
C SER A 111 -6.07 29.02 8.86
N SER A 112 -6.92 28.13 9.37
CA SER A 112 -6.56 26.75 9.70
C SER A 112 -5.55 26.26 8.66
N THR A 113 -4.29 26.04 9.08
CA THR A 113 -3.21 25.60 8.18
C THR A 113 -3.71 24.38 7.44
N GLN A 114 -4.13 24.56 6.18
CA GLN A 114 -4.68 23.46 5.42
C GLN A 114 -3.57 22.45 5.25
N VAL A 115 -3.76 21.28 5.83
CA VAL A 115 -2.82 20.17 5.73
C VAL A 115 -2.64 19.84 4.25
N SER A 116 -1.45 20.09 3.71
CA SER A 116 -1.20 19.80 2.31
C SER A 116 -1.04 18.30 2.09
N LEU A 117 -1.35 17.83 0.88
CA LEU A 117 -1.09 16.44 0.50
C LEU A 117 0.41 16.08 0.61
N ASN A 118 1.30 17.07 0.46
CA ASN A 118 2.74 16.88 0.62
C ASN A 118 3.13 16.65 2.08
N ASP A 119 2.51 17.36 3.03
CA ASP A 119 2.77 17.15 4.46
C ASP A 119 2.36 15.74 4.89
N VAL A 120 1.16 15.32 4.47
CA VAL A 120 0.65 13.96 4.68
C VAL A 120 1.59 12.91 4.08
N ALA A 121 2.04 13.10 2.84
CA ALA A 121 2.95 12.17 2.18
C ALA A 121 4.35 12.14 2.83
N SER A 122 4.83 13.28 3.33
CA SER A 122 6.11 13.39 4.05
C SER A 122 6.06 12.63 5.38
N ILE A 123 5.02 12.87 6.19
CA ILE A 123 4.80 12.17 7.46
C ILE A 123 4.70 10.65 7.23
N TRP A 124 3.94 10.24 6.22
CA TRP A 124 3.84 8.82 5.84
C TRP A 124 5.21 8.23 5.47
N THR A 125 5.98 8.93 4.65
CA THR A 125 7.31 8.50 4.21
C THR A 125 8.27 8.35 5.40
N GLN A 126 8.22 9.26 6.37
CA GLN A 126 9.02 9.16 7.60
C GLN A 126 8.66 7.92 8.42
N VAL A 127 7.36 7.65 8.59
CA VAL A 127 6.85 6.51 9.37
C VAL A 127 7.29 5.17 8.77
N VAL A 128 7.29 5.04 7.44
CA VAL A 128 7.68 3.79 6.77
C VAL A 128 9.19 3.64 6.56
N GLY A 129 9.99 4.60 7.03
CA GLY A 129 11.46 4.57 6.95
C GLY A 129 12.01 4.98 5.59
N GLY A 130 11.30 5.84 4.86
CA GLY A 130 11.73 6.40 3.59
C GLY A 130 11.36 5.56 2.35
N ALA A 131 11.71 6.10 1.19
CA ALA A 131 11.54 5.40 -0.08
C ALA A 131 12.65 4.36 -0.28
N LYS A 132 12.28 3.13 -0.65
CA LYS A 132 13.22 2.07 -1.06
C LYS A 132 13.06 1.84 -2.56
N LYS A 133 14.16 1.96 -3.31
CA LYS A 133 14.17 1.82 -4.79
C LYS A 133 13.14 2.73 -5.48
N GLY A 134 12.99 3.96 -4.97
CA GLY A 134 12.04 4.94 -5.51
C GLY A 134 10.57 4.67 -5.19
N ARG A 135 10.26 3.70 -4.32
CA ARG A 135 8.89 3.40 -3.88
C ARG A 135 8.74 3.56 -2.39
N THR A 136 7.62 4.14 -1.97
CA THR A 136 7.25 4.29 -0.57
C THR A 136 6.19 3.24 -0.24
N TYR A 137 6.44 2.46 0.82
CA TYR A 137 5.53 1.39 1.23
C TYR A 137 4.10 1.94 1.43
N GLY A 138 3.13 1.31 0.78
CA GLY A 138 1.71 1.68 0.86
C GLY A 138 1.22 2.78 -0.10
N LEU A 139 2.12 3.51 -0.77
CA LEU A 139 1.75 4.57 -1.72
C LEU A 139 1.81 4.15 -3.20
N GLY A 140 2.44 3.01 -3.50
CA GLY A 140 2.62 2.48 -4.86
C GLY A 140 4.08 2.39 -5.28
#